data_AF-A0A960YKN6-F1
#
_entry.id   AF-A0A960YKN6-F1
#
_cell.length_a   1.000
_cell.length_b   1.000
_cell.length_c   1.000
_cell.angle_alpha   90.00
_cell.angle_beta   90.00
_cell.angle_gamma   90.00
#
_symmetry.space_group_name_H-M   'P 1'
#
loop_
_entity.id
_entity.type
_entity.pdbx_description
1 polymer ?
#
loop_
_entity_poly.entity_id
_entity_poly.type
_entity_poly.pdbx_seq_one_letter_code
_entity_poly.pdbx_strand_id
1 'polypeptide(L)'
;MAGIEDGIGAFFKGAIRIGQTALAITQGGWEFLTSDEAPAPEVLRKTFERLGTTYIKLGQFIASAPSVFPAEYVTEFQKCLDKTDPLPFAEIERVLHKEFGKDPYQIFHSIDPHPLASASIAQVHCARLKDGRDVVIKVQKPGVDDIILTDLNFLFLWAQVLEWLAPDFSRTSLKNIVSDMQKIMMEECDFIHEARNIREFEEFLNRTGNDRVIVPTVHER
;
A
#
# COMPACT_ATOMS: atom_id res chain seq x y z
N MET A 1 20.95 -23.99 34.06
CA MET A 1 20.83 -24.78 32.81
C MET A 1 19.41 -24.67 32.28
N ALA A 2 19.03 -23.52 31.71
CA ALA A 2 17.67 -23.28 31.20
C ALA A 2 17.67 -22.29 30.01
N GLY A 3 18.75 -22.23 29.23
CA GLY A 3 18.91 -21.26 28.14
C GLY A 3 19.49 -21.86 26.85
N ILE A 4 19.57 -23.18 26.75
CA ILE A 4 20.14 -23.88 25.59
C ILE A 4 19.05 -24.64 24.81
N GLU A 5 17.91 -24.98 25.43
CA GLU A 5 16.82 -25.71 24.76
C GLU A 5 15.94 -24.81 23.87
N ASP A 6 15.77 -23.53 24.20
CA ASP A 6 14.95 -22.58 23.40
C ASP A 6 15.59 -22.18 22.06
N GLY A 7 16.91 -22.29 21.95
CA GLY A 7 17.65 -21.96 20.72
C GLY A 7 17.47 -22.99 19.60
N ILE A 8 17.23 -24.26 19.97
CA ILE A 8 17.11 -25.37 19.01
C ILE A 8 15.72 -25.33 18.33
N GLY A 9 14.67 -24.94 19.05
CA GLY A 9 13.32 -24.78 18.49
C GLY A 9 13.19 -23.62 17.50
N ALA A 10 13.93 -22.52 17.71
CA ALA A 10 13.97 -21.39 16.79
C ALA A 10 14.75 -21.72 15.49
N PHE A 11 15.81 -22.53 15.61
CA PHE A 11 16.61 -22.99 14.47
C PHE A 11 15.82 -23.94 13.55
N PHE A 12 15.01 -24.85 14.11
CA PHE A 12 14.14 -25.73 13.33
C PHE A 12 12.98 -24.99 12.63
N LYS A 13 12.42 -23.93 13.24
CA LYS A 13 11.41 -23.09 12.57
C LYS A 13 11.99 -22.27 11.41
N GLY A 14 13.25 -21.85 11.50
CA GLY A 14 13.99 -21.23 10.39
C GLY A 14 14.27 -22.22 9.25
N ALA A 15 14.63 -23.46 9.57
CA ALA A 15 14.90 -24.51 8.59
C ALA A 15 13.64 -24.94 7.82
N ILE A 16 12.46 -24.93 8.44
CA ILE A 16 11.18 -25.21 7.76
C ILE A 16 10.82 -24.11 6.75
N ARG A 17 11.20 -22.85 7.02
CA ARG A 17 10.99 -21.71 6.11
C ARG A 17 11.93 -21.76 4.89
N ILE A 18 13.16 -22.24 5.09
CA ILE A 18 14.09 -22.55 3.98
C ILE A 18 13.60 -23.74 3.16
N GLY A 19 12.99 -24.74 3.79
CA GLY A 19 12.40 -25.90 3.13
C GLY A 19 11.17 -25.56 2.27
N GLN A 20 10.34 -24.60 2.69
CA GLN A 20 9.19 -24.13 1.89
C GLN A 20 9.62 -23.25 0.71
N THR A 21 10.69 -22.47 0.87
CA THR A 21 11.36 -21.79 -0.26
C THR A 21 11.99 -22.81 -1.22
N ALA A 22 12.55 -23.91 -0.70
CA ALA A 22 13.12 -24.98 -1.51
C ALA A 22 12.06 -25.82 -2.25
N LEU A 23 10.84 -25.96 -1.72
CA LEU A 23 9.76 -26.74 -2.36
C LEU A 23 9.07 -26.00 -3.52
N ALA A 24 9.20 -24.67 -3.60
CA ALA A 24 8.84 -23.92 -4.80
C ALA A 24 9.83 -24.16 -5.96
N ILE A 25 10.95 -24.85 -5.72
CA ILE A 25 12.00 -25.24 -6.67
C ILE A 25 11.73 -26.66 -7.19
N THR A 26 10.56 -26.88 -7.81
CA THR A 26 10.35 -27.99 -8.75
C THR A 26 9.31 -27.45 -9.77
N GLN A 27 9.60 -27.00 -10.99
CA GLN A 27 10.62 -27.31 -12.00
C GLN A 27 11.25 -26.04 -12.63
N GLY A 28 11.15 -24.85 -12.00
CA GLY A 28 11.67 -23.59 -12.56
C GLY A 28 12.80 -22.90 -11.78
N GLY A 29 13.09 -23.35 -10.56
CA GLY A 29 14.05 -22.64 -9.68
C GLY A 29 15.52 -23.03 -9.87
N TRP A 30 15.83 -24.08 -10.63
CA TRP A 30 17.21 -24.47 -10.93
C TRP A 30 17.81 -23.58 -12.03
N GLU A 31 17.05 -23.29 -13.09
CA GLU A 31 17.46 -22.32 -14.13
C GLU A 31 17.57 -20.89 -13.60
N PHE A 32 16.75 -20.53 -12.61
CA PHE A 32 16.78 -19.23 -11.92
C PHE A 32 18.10 -18.92 -11.19
N LEU A 33 18.80 -19.95 -10.69
CA LEU A 33 20.08 -19.77 -9.98
C LEU A 33 21.31 -19.87 -10.90
N THR A 34 21.14 -20.31 -12.15
CA THR A 34 22.25 -20.61 -13.08
C THR A 34 22.27 -19.75 -14.34
N SER A 35 21.32 -18.83 -14.49
CA SER A 35 21.14 -17.95 -15.66
C SER A 35 21.71 -16.55 -15.40
N ASP A 36 22.50 -16.01 -16.34
CA ASP A 36 22.93 -14.60 -16.37
C ASP A 36 21.81 -13.66 -16.90
N GLU A 37 20.71 -14.21 -17.41
CA GLU A 37 19.57 -13.45 -17.93
C GLU A 37 18.50 -13.21 -16.86
N ALA A 38 17.93 -12.00 -16.88
CA ALA A 38 16.85 -11.60 -15.98
C ALA A 38 15.59 -12.46 -16.23
N PRO A 39 14.84 -12.84 -15.16
CA PRO A 39 13.67 -13.70 -15.30
C PRO A 39 12.57 -13.00 -16.09
N ALA A 40 11.86 -13.75 -16.94
CA ALA A 40 10.74 -13.22 -17.72
C ALA A 40 9.74 -12.43 -16.85
N PRO A 41 9.26 -11.25 -17.27
CA PRO A 41 8.41 -10.38 -16.46
C PRO A 41 7.20 -11.07 -15.83
N GLU A 42 6.52 -11.95 -16.57
CA GLU A 42 5.34 -12.68 -16.08
C GLU A 42 5.69 -13.67 -14.97
N VAL A 43 6.84 -14.34 -15.08
CA VAL A 43 7.33 -15.29 -14.07
C VAL A 43 7.66 -14.55 -12.78
N LEU A 44 8.32 -13.39 -12.89
CA LEU A 44 8.63 -12.56 -11.73
C LEU A 44 7.36 -12.01 -11.06
N ARG A 45 6.40 -11.50 -11.85
CA ARG A 45 5.10 -11.03 -11.33
C ARG A 45 4.35 -12.14 -10.60
N LYS A 46 4.17 -13.31 -11.22
CA LYS A 46 3.47 -14.44 -10.58
C LYS A 46 4.20 -14.95 -9.33
N THR A 47 5.52 -14.88 -9.33
CA THR A 47 6.31 -15.18 -8.13
C THR A 47 6.01 -14.16 -7.03
N PHE A 48 5.91 -12.87 -7.37
CA PHE A 48 5.54 -11.84 -6.41
C PHE A 48 4.13 -12.04 -5.85
N GLU A 49 3.16 -12.40 -6.70
CA GLU A 49 1.81 -12.74 -6.24
C GLU A 49 1.79 -13.92 -5.27
N ARG A 50 2.59 -14.97 -5.55
CA ARG A 50 2.69 -16.16 -4.69
C ARG A 50 3.43 -15.90 -3.38
N LEU A 51 4.39 -14.97 -3.37
CA LEU A 51 5.13 -14.59 -2.17
C LEU A 51 4.35 -13.61 -1.28
N GLY A 52 3.20 -13.11 -1.76
CA GLY A 52 2.21 -12.40 -0.95
C GLY A 52 2.29 -10.88 -1.07
N THR A 53 1.50 -10.20 -0.24
CA THR A 53 1.22 -8.75 -0.29
C THR A 53 2.46 -7.88 -0.38
N THR A 54 3.51 -8.22 0.36
CA THR A 54 4.83 -7.56 0.30
C THR A 54 5.37 -7.55 -1.12
N TYR A 55 5.39 -8.69 -1.81
CA TYR A 55 5.94 -8.78 -3.15
C TYR A 55 4.99 -8.21 -4.22
N ILE A 56 3.68 -8.24 -3.99
CA ILE A 56 2.71 -7.53 -4.85
C ILE A 56 2.98 -6.03 -4.84
N LYS A 57 3.27 -5.43 -3.67
CA LYS A 57 3.71 -4.03 -3.57
C LYS A 57 5.01 -3.79 -4.32
N LEU A 58 5.89 -4.80 -4.45
CA LEU A 58 7.10 -4.65 -5.27
C LEU A 58 6.70 -4.41 -6.72
N GLY A 59 5.74 -5.22 -7.16
CA GLY A 59 5.21 -5.13 -8.50
C GLY A 59 4.53 -3.80 -8.79
N GLN A 60 3.75 -3.27 -7.85
CA GLN A 60 3.11 -1.96 -7.98
C GLN A 60 4.12 -0.82 -8.21
N PHE A 61 5.26 -0.88 -7.53
CA PHE A 61 6.34 0.08 -7.73
C PHE A 61 6.95 -0.04 -9.14
N ILE A 62 7.27 -1.27 -9.58
CA ILE A 62 7.80 -1.52 -10.92
C ILE A 62 6.83 -0.99 -12.00
N ALA A 63 5.53 -1.19 -11.80
CA ALA A 63 4.49 -0.68 -12.68
C ALA A 63 4.46 0.86 -12.75
N SER A 64 4.74 1.54 -11.64
CA SER A 64 4.60 3.00 -11.52
C SER A 64 5.86 3.79 -11.90
N ALA A 65 6.97 3.11 -12.22
CA ALA A 65 8.27 3.74 -12.48
C ALA A 65 8.81 3.45 -13.90
N PRO A 66 8.12 3.91 -14.96
CA PRO A 66 8.49 3.64 -16.36
C PRO A 66 9.84 4.24 -16.80
N SER A 67 10.37 5.21 -16.06
CA SER A 67 11.69 5.80 -16.30
C SER A 67 12.85 5.01 -15.67
N VAL A 68 12.55 4.04 -14.81
CA VAL A 68 13.53 3.29 -14.01
C VAL A 68 13.63 1.84 -14.45
N PHE A 69 12.51 1.23 -14.84
CA PHE A 69 12.46 -0.19 -15.21
C PHE A 69 12.25 -0.40 -16.71
N PRO A 70 12.72 -1.53 -17.28
CA PRO A 70 12.45 -1.84 -18.68
C PRO A 70 10.94 -1.95 -18.95
N ALA A 71 10.51 -1.47 -20.12
CA ALA A 71 9.09 -1.33 -20.47
C ALA A 71 8.30 -2.65 -20.36
N GLU A 72 8.97 -3.78 -20.59
CA GLU A 72 8.42 -5.14 -20.51
C GLU A 72 7.96 -5.49 -19.08
N TYR A 73 8.78 -5.12 -18.09
CA TYR A 73 8.45 -5.30 -16.68
C TYR A 73 7.35 -4.33 -16.27
N VAL A 74 7.49 -3.04 -16.60
CA VAL A 74 6.49 -2.01 -16.28
C VAL A 74 5.10 -2.45 -16.76
N THR A 75 5.00 -2.91 -18.02
CA THR A 75 3.74 -3.32 -18.65
C THR A 75 3.14 -4.55 -17.96
N GLU A 76 3.94 -5.58 -17.68
CA GLU A 76 3.43 -6.78 -17.02
C GLU A 76 2.99 -6.49 -15.59
N PHE A 77 3.77 -5.66 -14.88
CA PHE A 77 3.51 -5.30 -13.50
C PHE A 77 2.36 -4.31 -13.31
N GLN A 78 1.85 -3.67 -14.38
CA GLN A 78 0.56 -2.96 -14.33
C GLN A 78 -0.56 -3.84 -13.75
N LYS A 79 -0.47 -5.18 -13.93
CA LYS A 79 -1.43 -6.13 -13.36
C LYS A 79 -1.37 -6.24 -11.83
N CYS A 80 -0.28 -5.78 -11.20
CA CYS A 80 -0.16 -5.69 -9.75
C CYS A 80 -0.77 -4.41 -9.19
N LEU A 81 -1.06 -3.39 -10.01
CA LEU A 81 -1.74 -2.17 -9.57
C LEU A 81 -3.14 -2.54 -9.13
N ASP A 82 -3.31 -2.69 -7.81
CA ASP A 82 -4.48 -3.31 -7.26
C ASP A 82 -5.40 -2.30 -6.58
N LYS A 83 -6.70 -2.47 -6.82
CA LYS A 83 -7.75 -2.01 -5.91
C LYS A 83 -7.81 -3.07 -4.82
N THR A 84 -7.18 -2.81 -3.69
CA THR A 84 -7.11 -3.76 -2.58
C THR A 84 -8.51 -4.26 -2.20
N ASP A 85 -8.61 -5.54 -1.82
CA ASP A 85 -9.89 -6.11 -1.37
C ASP A 85 -10.57 -5.21 -0.32
N PRO A 86 -11.87 -4.93 -0.50
CA PRO A 86 -12.60 -4.12 0.46
C PRO A 86 -12.85 -4.90 1.75
N LEU A 87 -12.82 -4.18 2.86
CA LEU A 87 -13.28 -4.72 4.13
C LEU A 87 -14.81 -4.83 4.12
N PRO A 88 -15.38 -5.80 4.85
CA PRO A 88 -16.81 -5.85 5.10
C PRO A 88 -17.31 -4.53 5.68
N PHE A 89 -18.47 -4.06 5.20
CA PHE A 89 -19.02 -2.77 5.63
C PHE A 89 -19.19 -2.66 7.16
N ALA A 90 -19.46 -3.77 7.86
CA ALA A 90 -19.56 -3.79 9.32
C ALA A 90 -18.28 -3.29 10.03
N GLU A 91 -17.10 -3.57 9.49
CA GLU A 91 -15.83 -3.05 10.03
C GLU A 91 -15.69 -1.54 9.79
N ILE A 92 -16.11 -1.08 8.61
CA ILE A 92 -16.13 0.34 8.25
C ILE A 92 -17.10 1.10 9.15
N GLU A 93 -18.31 0.59 9.33
CA GLU A 93 -19.35 1.17 10.19
C GLU A 93 -18.87 1.26 11.65
N ARG A 94 -18.16 0.25 12.15
CA ARG A 94 -17.54 0.27 13.48
C ARG A 94 -16.50 1.39 13.62
N VAL A 95 -15.67 1.61 12.60
CA VAL A 95 -14.72 2.73 12.58
C VAL A 95 -15.49 4.06 12.61
N LEU A 96 -16.55 4.22 11.79
CA LEU A 96 -17.37 5.43 11.76
C LEU A 96 -18.02 5.72 13.13
N HIS A 97 -18.57 4.71 13.81
CA HIS A 97 -19.11 4.86 15.16
C HIS A 97 -18.07 5.38 16.15
N LYS A 98 -16.88 4.76 16.14
CA LYS A 98 -15.77 5.16 17.02
C LYS A 98 -15.33 6.59 16.71
N GLU A 99 -15.10 6.89 15.45
CA GLU A 99 -14.60 8.20 15.02
C GLU A 99 -15.60 9.29 15.34
N PHE A 100 -16.90 9.15 15.01
CA PHE A 100 -17.90 10.18 15.28
C PHE A 100 -18.35 10.25 16.74
N GLY A 101 -18.17 9.20 17.55
CA GLY A 101 -18.60 9.14 18.95
C GLY A 101 -20.13 9.06 19.12
N LYS A 102 -20.86 8.81 18.03
CA LYS A 102 -22.32 8.68 17.96
C LYS A 102 -22.69 7.79 16.78
N ASP A 103 -23.97 7.49 16.64
CA ASP A 103 -24.49 6.76 15.49
C ASP A 103 -24.27 7.57 14.18
N PRO A 104 -23.52 7.05 13.18
CA PRO A 104 -23.31 7.70 11.90
C PRO A 104 -24.62 8.09 11.21
N TYR A 105 -25.71 7.34 11.39
CA TYR A 105 -27.01 7.65 10.79
C TYR A 105 -27.73 8.83 11.44
N GLN A 106 -27.14 9.47 12.46
CA GLN A 106 -27.54 10.80 12.92
C GLN A 106 -26.97 11.91 12.03
N ILE A 107 -25.85 11.65 11.33
CA ILE A 107 -25.17 12.58 10.42
C ILE A 107 -25.57 12.32 8.97
N PHE A 108 -25.57 11.04 8.60
CA PHE A 108 -25.87 10.59 7.25
C PHE A 108 -27.33 10.12 7.16
N HIS A 109 -28.00 10.48 6.07
CA HIS A 109 -29.26 9.87 5.68
C HIS A 109 -29.04 8.40 5.27
N SER A 110 -27.99 8.13 4.50
CA SER A 110 -27.63 6.80 4.02
C SER A 110 -26.14 6.72 3.68
N ILE A 111 -25.56 5.54 3.86
CA ILE A 111 -24.19 5.19 3.44
C ILE A 111 -24.31 3.94 2.57
N ASP A 112 -23.69 3.92 1.39
CA ASP A 112 -23.67 2.74 0.53
C ASP A 112 -22.73 1.70 1.13
N PRO A 113 -23.20 0.48 1.46
CA PRO A 113 -22.33 -0.57 1.98
C PRO A 113 -21.29 -1.05 0.95
N HIS A 114 -21.51 -0.81 -0.34
CA HIS A 114 -20.53 -1.12 -1.38
C HIS A 114 -19.55 0.06 -1.50
N PRO A 115 -18.23 -0.19 -1.41
CA PRO A 115 -17.25 0.87 -1.55
C PRO A 115 -17.17 1.36 -2.99
N LEU A 116 -17.07 2.68 -3.14
CA LEU A 116 -16.72 3.34 -4.40
C LEU A 116 -15.29 2.99 -4.80
N ALA A 117 -14.38 2.93 -3.81
CA ALA A 117 -12.98 2.58 -3.99
C ALA A 117 -12.40 1.98 -2.70
N SER A 118 -11.37 1.15 -2.85
CA SER A 118 -10.61 0.57 -1.74
C SER A 118 -9.12 0.65 -2.07
N ALA A 119 -8.35 1.27 -1.18
CA ALA A 119 -6.91 1.42 -1.24
C ALA A 119 -6.25 0.76 -0.02
N SER A 120 -4.92 0.73 0.01
CA SER A 120 -4.13 0.09 1.07
C SER A 120 -4.56 0.48 2.49
N ILE A 121 -4.70 1.77 2.74
CA ILE A 121 -4.95 2.32 4.08
C ILE A 121 -6.40 2.78 4.30
N ALA A 122 -7.21 2.87 3.24
CA ALA A 122 -8.52 3.48 3.31
C ALA A 122 -9.53 2.85 2.36
N GLN A 123 -10.81 3.00 2.68
CA GLN A 123 -11.93 2.64 1.83
C GLN A 123 -12.88 3.83 1.69
N VAL A 124 -13.37 4.07 0.48
CA VAL A 124 -14.23 5.21 0.16
C VAL A 124 -15.64 4.71 -0.12
N HIS A 125 -16.63 5.31 0.54
CA HIS A 125 -18.04 4.98 0.39
C HIS A 125 -18.83 6.20 -0.10
N CYS A 126 -19.81 5.97 -0.97
CA CYS A 126 -20.81 6.99 -1.29
C CYS A 126 -21.76 7.14 -0.09
N ALA A 127 -22.18 8.37 0.20
CA ALA A 127 -23.16 8.65 1.23
C ALA A 127 -23.99 9.88 0.91
N ARG A 128 -25.08 10.05 1.66
CA ARG A 128 -25.95 11.22 1.59
C ARG A 128 -26.12 11.80 2.97
N LEU A 129 -25.92 13.11 3.11
CA LEU A 129 -26.15 13.85 4.36
C LEU A 129 -27.65 14.03 4.63
N LYS A 130 -28.03 14.35 5.87
CA LYS A 130 -29.44 14.60 6.25
C LYS A 130 -30.08 15.80 5.54
N ASP A 131 -29.27 16.74 5.06
CA ASP A 131 -29.72 17.89 4.27
C ASP A 131 -29.86 17.59 2.76
N GLY A 132 -29.60 16.35 2.34
CA GLY A 132 -29.78 15.87 0.97
C GLY A 132 -28.54 15.96 0.09
N ARG A 133 -27.43 16.54 0.55
CA ARG A 133 -26.18 16.61 -0.22
C ARG A 133 -25.52 15.24 -0.36
N ASP A 134 -25.05 14.93 -1.56
CA ASP A 134 -24.24 13.74 -1.84
C ASP A 134 -22.78 13.99 -1.46
N VAL A 135 -22.18 13.04 -0.75
CA VAL A 135 -20.80 13.11 -0.26
C VAL A 135 -20.10 11.76 -0.43
N VAL A 136 -18.78 11.77 -0.35
CA VAL A 136 -17.97 10.56 -0.20
C VAL A 136 -17.35 10.54 1.18
N ILE A 137 -17.31 9.36 1.80
CA ILE A 137 -16.70 9.14 3.10
C ILE A 137 -15.45 8.28 2.88
N LYS A 138 -14.27 8.85 3.13
CA LYS A 138 -13.00 8.12 3.14
C LYS A 138 -12.74 7.64 4.57
N VAL A 139 -12.73 6.32 4.77
CA VAL A 139 -12.59 5.68 6.08
C VAL A 139 -11.26 4.96 6.13
N GLN A 140 -10.45 5.27 7.15
CA GLN A 140 -9.19 4.56 7.37
C GLN A 140 -9.50 3.12 7.82
N LYS A 141 -8.82 2.14 7.21
CA LYS A 141 -8.97 0.73 7.57
C LYS A 141 -8.43 0.51 8.99
N PRO A 142 -9.09 -0.31 9.83
CA PRO A 142 -8.54 -0.67 11.14
C PRO A 142 -7.18 -1.37 10.99
N GLY A 143 -6.27 -1.13 11.93
CA GLY A 143 -4.93 -1.72 11.91
C GLY A 143 -3.97 -1.06 10.90
N VAL A 144 -4.23 0.19 10.52
CA VAL A 144 -3.37 0.94 9.57
C VAL A 144 -1.90 0.96 10.01
N ASP A 145 -1.62 1.04 11.32
CA ASP A 145 -0.26 1.06 11.85
C ASP A 145 0.53 -0.20 11.46
N ASP A 146 -0.12 -1.37 11.49
CA ASP A 146 0.49 -2.64 11.08
C ASP A 146 0.69 -2.69 9.56
N ILE A 147 -0.22 -2.10 8.79
CA ILE A 147 -0.13 -1.98 7.33
C ILE A 147 1.08 -1.09 6.97
N ILE A 148 1.21 0.07 7.61
CA ILE A 148 2.34 0.98 7.42
C ILE A 148 3.64 0.30 7.85
N LEU A 149 3.69 -0.31 9.03
CA LEU A 149 4.91 -0.95 9.52
C LEU A 149 5.38 -2.08 8.59
N THR A 150 4.44 -2.87 8.05
CA THR A 150 4.73 -3.90 7.07
C THR A 150 5.33 -3.30 5.80
N ASP A 151 4.82 -2.15 5.35
CA ASP A 151 5.29 -1.46 4.16
C ASP A 151 6.63 -0.75 4.35
N LEU A 152 6.89 -0.22 5.54
CA LEU A 152 8.19 0.35 5.88
C LEU A 152 9.26 -0.74 5.94
N ASN A 153 8.99 -1.85 6.63
CA ASN A 153 9.89 -3.00 6.67
C ASN A 153 10.19 -3.53 5.26
N PHE A 154 9.22 -3.42 4.38
CA PHE A 154 9.36 -3.75 2.97
C PHE A 154 10.28 -2.78 2.21
N LEU A 155 10.17 -1.47 2.42
CA LEU A 155 11.10 -0.48 1.87
C LEU A 155 12.56 -0.70 2.32
N PHE A 156 12.76 -1.19 3.56
CA PHE A 156 14.08 -1.59 4.04
C PHE A 156 14.63 -2.85 3.34
N LEU A 157 13.75 -3.81 3.01
CA LEU A 157 14.15 -5.00 2.22
C LEU A 157 14.53 -4.59 0.78
N TRP A 158 13.78 -3.67 0.19
CA TRP A 158 14.06 -3.11 -1.13
C TRP A 158 15.41 -2.41 -1.24
N ALA A 159 15.75 -1.56 -0.26
CA ALA A 159 17.03 -0.87 -0.25
C ALA A 159 18.20 -1.86 -0.31
N GLN A 160 18.09 -2.99 0.38
CA GLN A 160 19.11 -4.05 0.36
C GLN A 160 19.18 -4.77 -0.99
N VAL A 161 18.04 -5.03 -1.64
CA VAL A 161 18.01 -5.67 -2.98
C VAL A 161 18.58 -4.73 -4.04
N LEU A 162 18.24 -3.45 -4.01
CA LEU A 162 18.77 -2.45 -4.96
C LEU A 162 20.27 -2.20 -4.76
N GLU A 163 20.75 -2.17 -3.51
CA GLU A 163 22.20 -2.11 -3.23
C GLU A 163 22.95 -3.33 -3.81
N TRP A 164 22.32 -4.50 -3.85
CA TRP A 164 22.92 -5.72 -4.41
C TRP A 164 22.89 -5.74 -5.95
N LEU A 165 21.78 -5.34 -6.58
CA LEU A 165 21.59 -5.37 -8.03
C LEU A 165 22.29 -4.21 -8.76
N ALA A 166 22.43 -3.05 -8.12
CA ALA A 166 23.01 -1.86 -8.71
C ALA A 166 24.07 -1.26 -7.74
N PRO A 167 25.26 -1.86 -7.65
CA PRO A 167 26.31 -1.42 -6.72
C PRO A 167 26.80 0.01 -6.97
N ASP A 168 26.63 0.53 -8.19
CA ASP A 168 26.96 1.92 -8.57
C ASP A 168 25.90 2.94 -8.10
N PHE A 169 24.73 2.49 -7.63
CA PHE A 169 23.73 3.35 -7.04
C PHE A 169 24.18 3.78 -5.65
N SER A 170 24.27 5.09 -5.39
CA SER A 170 24.79 5.55 -4.10
C SER A 170 23.88 5.11 -2.95
N ARG A 171 24.44 4.51 -1.90
CA ARG A 171 23.71 4.14 -0.67
C ARG A 171 22.93 5.32 -0.07
N THR A 172 23.45 6.54 -0.26
CA THR A 172 22.79 7.78 0.16
C THR A 172 21.50 8.03 -0.62
N SER A 173 21.49 7.77 -1.92
CA SER A 173 20.30 7.91 -2.78
C SER A 173 19.19 6.94 -2.35
N LEU A 174 19.53 5.68 -2.07
CA LEU A 174 18.55 4.68 -1.64
C LEU A 174 17.96 4.97 -0.26
N LYS A 175 18.80 5.38 0.71
CA LYS A 175 18.33 5.79 2.03
C LYS A 175 17.39 7.00 1.97
N ASN A 176 17.69 7.97 1.13
CA ASN A 176 16.83 9.14 0.94
C ASN A 176 15.49 8.74 0.33
N ILE A 177 15.48 7.89 -0.70
CA ILE A 177 14.24 7.38 -1.30
C ILE A 177 13.37 6.66 -0.26
N VAL A 178 13.96 5.78 0.55
CA VAL A 178 13.22 5.08 1.62
C VAL A 178 12.69 6.06 2.66
N SER A 179 13.48 7.04 3.07
CA SER A 179 13.06 8.06 4.04
C SER A 179 11.92 8.93 3.50
N ASP A 180 12.00 9.33 2.23
CA ASP A 180 10.95 10.13 1.58
C ASP A 180 9.67 9.31 1.42
N MET A 181 9.78 8.05 1.03
CA MET A 181 8.62 7.15 0.97
C MET A 181 8.00 6.93 2.34
N GLN A 182 8.81 6.71 3.38
CA GLN A 182 8.30 6.62 4.75
C GLN A 182 7.51 7.87 5.14
N LYS A 183 8.04 9.06 4.81
CA LYS A 183 7.37 10.32 5.07
C LYS A 183 6.03 10.41 4.33
N ILE A 184 6.00 10.10 3.03
CA ILE A 184 4.78 10.10 2.21
C ILE A 184 3.73 9.14 2.79
N MET A 185 4.12 7.93 3.18
CA MET A 185 3.18 6.95 3.75
C MET A 185 2.59 7.41 5.09
N MET A 186 3.38 8.08 5.91
CA MET A 186 2.89 8.68 7.15
C MET A 186 1.94 9.85 6.87
N GLU A 187 2.22 10.67 5.86
CA GLU A 187 1.33 11.75 5.41
C GLU A 187 0.01 11.21 4.85
N GLU A 188 0.02 10.10 4.11
CA GLU A 188 -1.20 9.46 3.60
C GLU A 188 -2.16 9.01 4.72
N CYS A 189 -1.63 8.75 5.91
CA CYS A 189 -2.44 8.34 7.06
C CYS A 189 -3.03 9.53 7.84
N ASP A 190 -2.59 10.75 7.55
CA ASP A 190 -3.11 11.97 8.15
C ASP A 190 -4.15 12.61 7.23
N PHE A 191 -5.41 12.17 7.36
CA PHE A 191 -6.53 12.75 6.60
C PHE A 191 -6.84 14.20 7.00
N ILE A 192 -6.37 14.68 8.15
CA ILE A 192 -6.51 16.09 8.54
C ILE A 192 -5.52 16.94 7.75
N HIS A 193 -4.31 16.43 7.52
CA HIS A 193 -3.36 17.05 6.62
C HIS A 193 -3.88 17.05 5.17
N GLU A 194 -4.43 15.94 4.68
CA GLU A 194 -5.09 15.87 3.36
C GLU A 194 -6.22 16.89 3.23
N ALA A 195 -7.12 16.97 4.22
CA ALA A 195 -8.21 17.95 4.26
C ALA A 195 -7.71 19.40 4.20
N ARG A 196 -6.59 19.70 4.84
CA ARG A 196 -5.96 21.04 4.78
C ARG A 196 -5.41 21.34 3.39
N ASN A 197 -4.72 20.39 2.78
CA ASN A 197 -4.17 20.54 1.43
C ASN A 197 -5.28 20.79 0.40
N ILE A 198 -6.43 20.13 0.54
CA ILE A 198 -7.62 20.36 -0.30
C ILE A 198 -8.09 21.82 -0.19
N ARG A 199 -8.15 22.39 1.04
CA ARG A 199 -8.57 23.79 1.25
C ARG A 199 -7.55 24.78 0.68
N GLU A 200 -6.27 24.56 0.93
CA GLU A 200 -5.21 25.42 0.39
C GLU A 200 -5.25 25.45 -1.15
N PHE A 201 -5.57 24.31 -1.76
CA PHE A 201 -5.71 24.22 -3.21
C PHE A 201 -7.00 24.90 -3.72
N GLU A 202 -8.12 24.77 -3.01
CA GLU A 202 -9.36 25.53 -3.31
C GLU A 202 -9.12 27.05 -3.23
N GLU A 203 -8.43 27.54 -2.20
CA GLU A 203 -8.03 28.95 -2.07
C GLU A 203 -7.13 29.40 -3.22
N PHE A 204 -6.19 28.56 -3.64
CA PHE A 204 -5.32 28.84 -4.78
C PHE A 204 -6.12 28.99 -6.09
N LEU A 205 -7.07 28.09 -6.35
CA LEU A 205 -7.92 28.17 -7.55
C LEU A 205 -8.78 29.43 -7.54
N ASN A 206 -9.38 29.76 -6.40
CA ASN A 206 -10.17 30.98 -6.21
C ASN A 206 -9.32 32.24 -6.44
N ARG A 207 -8.11 32.30 -5.88
CA ARG A 207 -7.18 33.43 -6.05
C ARG A 207 -6.71 33.61 -7.49
N THR A 208 -6.56 32.52 -8.23
CA THR A 208 -6.11 32.54 -9.63
C THR A 208 -7.26 32.67 -10.63
N GLY A 209 -8.52 32.56 -10.18
CA GLY A 209 -9.70 32.57 -11.04
C GLY A 209 -9.76 31.36 -11.98
N ASN A 210 -9.15 30.23 -11.61
CA ASN A 210 -9.09 29.03 -12.45
C ASN A 210 -10.35 28.18 -12.26
N ASP A 211 -11.19 28.14 -13.28
CA ASP A 211 -12.47 27.41 -13.34
C ASP A 211 -12.38 26.07 -14.08
N ARG A 212 -11.20 25.67 -14.56
CA ARG A 212 -10.98 24.44 -15.33
C ARG A 212 -10.81 23.21 -14.46
N VAL A 213 -10.57 23.40 -13.17
CA VAL A 213 -10.34 22.35 -12.17
C VAL A 213 -11.32 22.56 -11.03
N ILE A 214 -11.94 21.47 -10.56
CA ILE A 214 -12.84 21.48 -9.41
C ILE A 214 -12.19 20.69 -8.30
N VAL A 215 -12.32 21.20 -7.07
CA VAL A 215 -11.86 20.56 -5.85
C VAL A 215 -13.09 20.24 -5.00
N PRO A 216 -13.19 19.03 -4.41
CA PRO A 216 -14.32 18.70 -3.56
C PRO A 216 -14.29 19.53 -2.28
N THR A 217 -15.45 20.00 -1.83
CA THR A 217 -15.58 20.67 -0.54
C THR A 217 -15.37 19.69 0.59
N VAL A 218 -14.51 20.03 1.55
CA VAL A 218 -14.30 19.25 2.78
C VAL A 218 -15.42 19.55 3.77
N HIS A 219 -16.09 18.51 4.27
CA HIS A 219 -17.09 18.63 5.33
C HIS A 219 -16.42 18.47 6.70
N GLU A 220 -16.52 19.51 7.54
CA GLU A 220 -16.04 19.46 8.92
C GLU A 220 -17.02 18.70 9.84
N ARG A 221 -16.47 18.18 10.93
CA ARG A 221 -17.17 17.36 11.92
C ARG A 221 -18.11 18.16 12.82
#